data_AF-A0A3M3L4A2-F1
#
_entry.id   AF-A0A3M3L4A2-F1
#
_cell.length_a   1.000
_cell.length_b   1.000
_cell.length_c   1.000
_cell.angle_alpha   90.00
_cell.angle_beta   90.00
_cell.angle_gamma   90.00
#
_symmetry.space_group_name_H-M   'P 1'
#
loop_
_entity.id
_entity.type
_entity.pdbx_description
1 polymer ?
#
loop_
_entity_poly.entity_id
_entity_poly.type
_entity_poly.pdbx_seq_one_letter_code
_entity_poly.pdbx_strand_id
1 'polypeptide(L)'
;QLLKEATELVIATDADREGEMIARELIEYCGYRGPIQRLWLSALNEASIRQALSSVKQGAETYPLYLSALARSRADWLIGMNFSRLFTLLGRQAGYTGVLSVGRVQTPTLRLVV
;
A
#
# COMPACT_ATOMS: atom_id res chain seq x y z
N GLN A 1 -12.70 18.75 -0.87
CA GLN A 1 -12.91 20.19 -0.63
C GLN A 1 -11.60 20.84 -0.19
N LEU A 2 -11.02 20.43 0.95
CA LEU A 2 -9.77 20.99 1.48
C LEU A 2 -8.58 21.00 0.49
N LEU A 3 -8.40 19.95 -0.31
CA LEU A 3 -7.32 19.89 -1.32
C LEU A 3 -7.39 20.99 -2.39
N LYS A 4 -8.56 21.60 -2.62
CA LYS A 4 -8.72 22.70 -3.60
C LYS A 4 -8.28 24.05 -3.01
N GLU A 5 -8.29 24.17 -1.69
CA GLU A 5 -7.96 25.39 -0.95
C GLU A 5 -6.51 25.37 -0.45
N ALA A 6 -5.92 24.17 -0.34
CA ALA A 6 -4.55 23.98 0.12
C ALA A 6 -3.53 24.48 -0.91
N THR A 7 -2.55 25.25 -0.45
CA THR A 7 -1.36 25.62 -1.23
C THR A 7 -0.28 24.53 -1.19
N GLU A 8 -0.36 23.65 -0.20
CA GLU A 8 0.60 22.57 0.04
C GLU A 8 -0.07 21.39 0.73
N LEU A 9 0.45 20.18 0.46
CA LEU A 9 0.02 18.94 1.09
C LEU A 9 1.19 18.28 1.83
N VAL A 10 0.98 17.91 3.09
CA VAL A 10 1.93 17.13 3.88
C VAL A 10 1.39 15.72 4.10
N ILE A 11 2.09 14.70 3.61
CA ILE A 11 1.79 13.30 3.91
C ILE A 11 2.26 13.01 5.34
N ALA A 12 1.34 12.63 6.21
CA ALA A 12 1.60 12.34 7.63
C ALA A 12 1.16 10.93 8.06
N THR A 13 0.98 10.02 7.10
CA THR A 13 0.75 8.59 7.36
C THR A 13 1.99 7.91 7.94
N ASP A 14 1.86 6.65 8.36
CA ASP A 14 2.96 5.87 8.92
C ASP A 14 4.21 5.87 8.04
N ALA A 15 5.38 5.90 8.67
CA ALA A 15 6.69 6.01 8.05
C ALA A 15 7.16 4.69 7.38
N ASP A 16 6.36 4.16 6.46
CA ASP A 16 6.66 2.94 5.73
C ASP A 16 6.11 2.96 4.30
N ARG A 17 6.19 1.80 3.63
CA ARG A 17 5.71 1.63 2.24
C ARG A 17 4.19 1.71 2.12
N GLU A 18 3.44 1.16 3.07
CA GLU A 18 1.98 1.12 3.01
C GLU A 18 1.38 2.50 3.31
N GLY A 19 1.95 3.24 4.28
CA GLY A 19 1.60 4.61 4.56
C GLY A 19 1.79 5.54 3.36
N GLU A 20 2.85 5.35 2.58
CA GLU A 20 3.04 6.05 1.30
C GLU A 20 1.97 5.69 0.27
N MET A 21 1.59 4.42 0.18
CA MET A 21 0.53 3.95 -0.72
C MET A 21 -0.82 4.56 -0.42
N ILE A 22 -1.26 4.49 0.83
CA ILE A 22 -2.56 5.01 1.28
C ILE A 22 -2.69 6.49 0.91
N ALA A 23 -1.69 7.30 1.26
CA ALA A 23 -1.74 8.74 1.01
C ALA A 23 -1.73 9.05 -0.50
N ARG A 24 -0.87 8.39 -1.27
CA ARG A 24 -0.70 8.73 -2.69
C ARG A 24 -1.83 8.23 -3.58
N GLU A 25 -2.43 7.08 -3.29
CA GLU A 25 -3.63 6.65 -3.99
C GLU A 25 -4.77 7.66 -3.79
N LEU A 26 -4.92 8.21 -2.57
CA LEU A 26 -5.91 9.27 -2.31
C LEU A 26 -5.58 10.56 -3.06
N ILE A 27 -4.31 10.98 -3.07
CA ILE A 27 -3.83 12.17 -3.80
C ILE A 27 -4.10 12.02 -5.30
N GLU A 28 -3.79 10.85 -5.86
CA GLU A 28 -4.01 10.53 -7.27
C GLU A 28 -5.50 10.53 -7.61
N TYR A 29 -6.32 9.84 -6.80
CA TYR A 29 -7.77 9.77 -6.94
C TYR A 29 -8.43 11.16 -6.87
N CYS A 30 -7.96 12.01 -5.95
CA CYS A 30 -8.42 13.38 -5.82
C CYS A 30 -7.86 14.33 -6.89
N GLY A 31 -6.93 13.87 -7.73
CA GLY A 31 -6.33 14.66 -8.81
C GLY A 31 -5.47 15.83 -8.33
N TYR A 32 -4.91 15.78 -7.12
CA TYR A 32 -4.06 16.86 -6.61
C TYR A 32 -2.70 16.86 -7.34
N ARG A 33 -2.23 18.05 -7.72
CA ARG A 33 -0.99 18.28 -8.50
C ARG A 33 -0.08 19.35 -7.91
N GLY A 34 -0.44 19.90 -6.74
CA GLY A 34 0.36 20.89 -6.04
C GLY A 34 1.57 20.29 -5.32
N PRO A 35 2.34 21.10 -4.58
CA PRO A 35 3.49 20.65 -3.80
C PRO A 35 3.11 19.57 -2.78
N ILE A 36 3.98 18.57 -2.65
CA ILE A 36 3.84 17.47 -1.70
C ILE A 36 5.09 17.40 -0.83
N GLN A 37 4.88 17.46 0.47
CA GLN A 37 5.85 17.23 1.52
C GLN A 37 5.55 15.92 2.26
N ARG A 38 6.52 15.41 3.00
CA ARG A 38 6.42 14.16 3.75
C ARG A 38 6.93 14.31 5.18
N LEU A 39 6.03 14.20 6.15
CA LEU A 39 6.36 14.13 7.57
C LEU A 39 6.75 12.70 7.95
N TRP A 40 8.04 12.44 8.19
CA TRP A 40 8.53 11.09 8.51
C TRP A 40 8.57 10.86 10.02
N LEU A 41 7.48 10.32 10.57
CA LEU A 41 7.31 10.13 12.02
C LEU A 41 7.37 8.64 12.40
N SER A 42 8.31 8.27 13.27
CA SER A 42 8.48 6.89 13.76
C SER A 42 7.86 6.63 15.14
N ALA A 43 7.53 7.68 15.90
CA ALA A 43 6.91 7.57 17.22
C ALA A 43 6.05 8.79 17.54
N LEU A 44 5.01 8.59 18.36
CA LEU A 44 4.01 9.62 18.69
C LEU A 44 4.34 10.43 19.97
N ASN A 45 5.55 10.32 20.50
CA ASN A 45 5.97 11.14 21.63
C ASN A 45 6.33 12.57 21.17
N GLU A 46 6.22 13.54 22.08
CA GLU A 46 6.39 14.96 21.76
C GLU A 46 7.76 15.27 21.11
N ALA A 47 8.83 14.69 21.63
CA ALA A 47 10.18 14.92 21.12
C ALA A 47 10.31 14.46 19.66
N SER A 48 9.83 13.24 19.34
CA SER A 48 9.82 12.71 17.98
C SER A 48 8.96 13.53 17.03
N ILE A 49 7.79 14.02 17.48
CA ILE A 49 6.92 14.87 16.67
C ILE A 49 7.61 16.20 16.34
N ARG A 50 8.19 16.87 17.34
CA ARG A 50 8.91 18.14 17.14
C ARG A 50 10.08 17.98 16.18
N GLN A 51 10.84 16.89 16.31
CA GLN A 51 11.96 16.58 15.43
C GLN A 51 11.50 16.29 13.99
N ALA A 52 10.42 15.53 13.81
CA ALA A 52 9.90 15.24 12.47
C ALA A 52 9.36 16.51 11.78
N LEU A 53 8.70 17.39 12.53
CA LEU A 53 8.18 18.66 12.03
C LEU A 53 9.29 19.65 11.65
N SER A 54 10.47 19.59 12.28
CA SER A 54 11.61 20.43 11.90
C SER A 54 12.40 19.89 10.71
N SER A 55 12.12 18.67 10.26
CA SER A 55 12.85 17.96 9.21
C SER A 55 11.92 17.32 8.17
N VAL A 56 10.87 18.04 7.79
CA VAL A 56 9.91 17.59 6.77
C VAL A 56 10.63 17.37 5.44
N LYS A 57 10.37 16.23 4.82
CA LYS A 57 11.00 15.78 3.59
C LYS A 57 10.26 16.29 2.37
N GLN A 58 10.96 16.41 1.25
CA GLN A 58 10.30 16.57 -0.04
C GLN A 58 9.56 15.27 -0.38
N GLY A 59 8.34 15.37 -0.91
CA GLY A 59 7.56 14.19 -1.28
C GLY A 59 8.23 13.27 -2.30
N ALA A 60 9.19 13.77 -3.09
CA ALA A 60 9.96 12.95 -4.03
C ALA A 60 10.90 11.95 -3.34
N GLU A 61 11.40 12.26 -2.13
CA GLU A 61 12.35 11.41 -1.41
C GLU A 61 11.79 10.02 -1.09
N THR A 62 10.48 9.94 -0.82
CA THR A 62 9.80 8.69 -0.43
C THR A 62 8.95 8.10 -1.54
N TYR A 63 8.90 8.73 -2.72
CA TYR A 63 8.16 8.22 -3.87
C TYR A 63 8.56 6.79 -4.31
N PRO A 64 9.84 6.37 -4.24
CA PRO A 64 10.21 4.99 -4.52
C PRO A 64 9.54 3.95 -3.58
N LEU A 65 9.24 4.33 -2.33
CA LEU A 65 8.54 3.45 -1.40
C LEU A 65 7.08 3.21 -1.82
N TYR A 66 6.42 4.26 -2.31
CA TYR A 66 5.11 4.13 -2.94
C TYR A 66 5.13 3.19 -4.13
N LEU A 67 6.09 3.35 -5.05
CA LEU A 67 6.21 2.46 -6.21
C LEU A 67 6.43 1.00 -5.79
N SER A 68 7.21 0.77 -4.72
CA SER A 68 7.40 -0.56 -4.14
C SER A 68 6.09 -1.15 -3.60
N ALA A 69 5.31 -0.36 -2.85
CA ALA A 69 4.01 -0.78 -2.30
C ALA A 69 2.99 -1.06 -3.41
N LEU A 70 2.90 -0.18 -4.41
CA LEU A 70 2.01 -0.31 -5.55
C LEU A 70 2.34 -1.57 -6.36
N ALA A 71 3.63 -1.82 -6.62
CA ALA A 71 4.08 -3.03 -7.30
C ALA A 71 3.71 -4.30 -6.52
N ARG A 72 3.93 -4.31 -5.20
CA ARG A 72 3.53 -5.40 -4.30
C ARG A 72 2.03 -5.66 -4.38
N SER A 73 1.21 -4.61 -4.19
CA SER A 73 -0.25 -4.71 -4.20
C SER A 73 -0.76 -5.27 -5.54
N ARG A 74 -0.26 -4.75 -6.67
CA ARG A 74 -0.62 -5.24 -8.00
C ARG A 74 -0.20 -6.69 -8.21
N ALA A 75 1.00 -7.08 -7.80
CA ALA A 75 1.48 -8.46 -7.92
C ALA A 75 0.64 -9.43 -7.07
N ASP A 76 0.33 -9.05 -5.82
CA ASP A 76 -0.50 -9.85 -4.92
C ASP A 76 -1.91 -10.02 -5.48
N TRP A 77 -2.50 -8.96 -6.03
CA TRP A 77 -3.81 -9.00 -6.67
C TRP A 77 -3.81 -9.87 -7.93
N LEU A 78 -2.81 -9.70 -8.81
CA LEU A 78 -2.72 -10.47 -10.05
C LEU A 78 -2.60 -11.97 -9.79
N ILE A 79 -1.70 -12.37 -8.87
CA ILE A 79 -1.51 -13.78 -8.52
C ILE A 79 -2.76 -14.31 -7.80
N GLY A 80 -3.23 -13.57 -6.78
CA GLY A 80 -4.33 -13.98 -5.93
C GLY A 80 -5.63 -14.15 -6.70
N MET A 81 -5.99 -13.16 -7.53
CA MET A 81 -7.25 -13.13 -8.24
C MET A 81 -7.31 -14.15 -9.37
N ASN A 82 -6.23 -14.27 -10.17
CA ASN A 82 -6.21 -15.20 -11.30
C ASN A 82 -6.11 -16.66 -10.84
N PHE A 83 -5.17 -16.98 -9.96
CA PHE A 83 -4.97 -18.37 -9.56
C PHE A 83 -6.05 -18.89 -8.62
N SER A 84 -6.58 -18.07 -7.71
CA SER A 84 -7.73 -18.53 -6.91
C SER A 84 -8.92 -18.89 -7.78
N ARG A 85 -9.20 -18.08 -8.83
CA ARG A 85 -10.26 -18.39 -9.81
C ARG A 85 -9.97 -19.67 -10.59
N LEU A 86 -8.76 -19.79 -11.15
CA LEU A 86 -8.34 -20.97 -11.93
C LEU A 86 -8.48 -22.24 -11.10
N PHE A 87 -7.85 -22.30 -9.92
CA PHE A 87 -7.86 -23.50 -9.10
C PHE A 87 -9.25 -23.81 -8.56
N THR A 88 -10.05 -22.80 -8.20
CA THR A 88 -11.44 -23.04 -7.79
C THR A 88 -12.26 -23.68 -8.92
N LEU A 89 -12.09 -23.23 -10.18
CA LEU A 89 -12.79 -23.84 -11.32
C LEU A 89 -12.33 -25.28 -11.57
N LEU A 90 -11.04 -25.57 -11.48
CA LEU A 90 -10.51 -26.93 -11.59
C LEU A 90 -11.03 -27.84 -10.46
N GLY A 91 -11.06 -27.34 -9.23
CA GLY A 91 -11.64 -28.06 -8.09
C GLY A 91 -13.11 -28.39 -8.31
N ARG A 92 -13.89 -27.43 -8.83
CA ARG A 92 -15.31 -27.66 -9.15
C ARG A 92 -15.54 -28.72 -10.21
N GLN A 93 -14.68 -28.77 -11.24
CA GLN A 93 -14.72 -29.85 -12.23
C GLN A 93 -14.45 -31.22 -11.61
N ALA A 94 -13.66 -31.28 -10.54
CA ALA A 94 -13.39 -32.48 -9.76
C ALA A 94 -14.40 -32.74 -8.61
N GLY A 95 -15.51 -32.00 -8.55
CA GLY A 95 -16.57 -32.18 -7.55
C GLY A 95 -16.36 -31.42 -6.23
N TYR A 96 -15.32 -30.57 -6.11
CA TYR A 96 -15.12 -29.72 -4.94
C TYR A 96 -16.01 -28.47 -5.00
N THR A 97 -16.77 -28.22 -3.93
CA THR A 97 -17.76 -27.12 -3.88
C THR A 97 -17.23 -25.84 -3.24
N GLY A 98 -16.06 -25.89 -2.59
CA GLY A 98 -15.46 -24.75 -1.91
C GLY A 98 -14.64 -23.82 -2.83
N VAL A 99 -13.90 -22.92 -2.20
CA VAL A 99 -12.93 -22.02 -2.86
C VAL A 99 -11.52 -22.56 -2.60
N LEU A 100 -10.73 -22.65 -3.67
CA LEU A 100 -9.31 -22.96 -3.58
C LEU A 100 -8.53 -21.66 -3.72
N SER A 101 -8.23 -21.02 -2.59
CA SER A 101 -7.48 -19.77 -2.57
C SER A 101 -6.00 -20.01 -2.88
N VAL A 102 -5.45 -19.19 -3.77
CA VAL A 102 -4.03 -19.20 -4.12
C VAL A 102 -3.50 -17.80 -3.89
N GLY A 103 -2.28 -17.68 -3.39
CA GLY A 103 -1.64 -16.37 -3.24
C GLY A 103 -0.16 -16.50 -3.02
N ARG A 104 0.57 -15.46 -3.43
CA ARG A 104 2.04 -15.40 -3.37
C ARG A 104 2.61 -15.65 -1.97
N VAL A 105 1.84 -15.35 -0.92
CA VAL A 105 2.23 -15.60 0.49
C VAL A 105 1.54 -16.84 1.05
N GLN A 106 0.21 -16.92 1.02
CA GLN A 106 -0.55 -18.03 1.64
C GLN A 106 -0.15 -19.42 1.11
N THR A 107 0.11 -19.55 -0.19
CA THR A 107 0.38 -20.84 -0.84
C THR A 107 1.75 -21.40 -0.49
N PRO A 108 2.87 -20.65 -0.58
CA PRO A 108 4.15 -21.15 -0.08
C PRO A 108 4.16 -21.35 1.43
N THR A 109 3.43 -20.54 2.21
CA THR A 109 3.29 -20.78 3.65
C THR A 109 2.59 -22.11 3.94
N LEU A 110 1.52 -22.44 3.21
CA LEU A 110 0.86 -23.76 3.31
C LEU A 110 1.85 -24.90 3.00
N ARG A 111 2.71 -24.73 1.99
CA ARG A 111 3.74 -25.72 1.60
C ARG A 111 4.80 -25.98 2.68
N LEU A 112 4.95 -25.10 3.66
CA LEU A 112 5.82 -25.37 4.81
C LEU A 112 5.19 -26.37 5.80
N VAL A 113 3.86 -26.52 5.77
CA VAL A 113 3.10 -27.42 6.65
C VAL A 113 2.80 -28.77 5.98
N VAL A 114 2.61 -28.81 4.65
CA VAL A 114 2.18 -30.01 3.88
C VAL A 114 3.11 -30.39 2.74
#